data_AF-A0A7J7TQ40-F1
#
_entry.id   AF-A0A7J7TQ40-F1
#
_cell.length_a   1.000
_cell.length_b   1.000
_cell.length_c   1.000
_cell.angle_alpha   90.00
_cell.angle_beta   90.00
_cell.angle_gamma   90.00
#
_symmetry.space_group_name_H-M   'P 1'
#
loop_
_entity.id
_entity.type
_entity.pdbx_description
1 polymer ?
#
loop_
_entity_poly.entity_id
_entity_poly.type
_entity_poly.pdbx_seq_one_letter_code
_entity_poly.pdbx_strand_id
1 'polypeptide(L)'
;MLSVGTNMAAALRAAGALLRDRMVPGSSRAGQPWRCQSEAAAAAAAGTETAQRARNPKPQVQPGKRKPKTGILMLNMGGPETLGDVHDFLLRLFLDRDLMTLPIQNQLAPIIAKRRTPKIQEQYRRIGGGSPIKMWTSRQGEGMVKLLDELSPHTAPHKYYIGFRYVHPLTEEAIEEMERDGLERAIAFTQYPQYSCSTTGSSLNAIYRYYNAVGKKPVMKWSTIDRWPTHPLLIQCFADHILKELDHFPLEKRSEVVILFSAHSLPMSVVNRGDPYPQEVGATVQRVMEKLGYSNPYRLVWQSKHLPAITLKHSTNWISSTLSVELKTSEEQNLLMEIHCSQRPWLTWYAHTSSQTSCAPSS
;
A
#
# COMPACT_ATOMS: atom_id res chain seq x y z
N MET A 1 -10.23 -22.45 40.81
CA MET A 1 -10.38 -23.68 39.98
C MET A 1 -10.43 -23.20 38.53
N LEU A 2 -9.38 -23.39 37.74
CA LEU A 2 -9.15 -24.57 36.86
C LEU A 2 -10.24 -24.71 35.77
N SER A 3 -9.96 -24.93 34.48
CA SER A 3 -8.70 -24.97 33.72
C SER A 3 -9.03 -25.06 32.21
N VAL A 4 -8.67 -24.06 31.39
CA VAL A 4 -8.72 -24.18 29.91
C VAL A 4 -7.54 -23.42 29.28
N GLY A 5 -6.33 -23.99 29.34
CA GLY A 5 -5.11 -23.27 28.96
C GLY A 5 -3.95 -24.12 28.41
N THR A 6 -4.21 -25.36 27.95
CA THR A 6 -3.12 -26.34 27.76
C THR A 6 -3.07 -27.04 26.40
N ASN A 7 -4.09 -26.94 25.53
CA ASN A 7 -4.18 -27.77 24.31
C ASN A 7 -3.55 -27.20 23.03
N MET A 8 -3.07 -25.95 23.00
CA MET A 8 -2.42 -25.38 21.80
C MET A 8 -0.88 -25.52 21.82
N ALA A 9 -0.26 -25.64 23.00
CA ALA A 9 1.20 -25.76 23.13
C ALA A 9 1.73 -27.17 22.81
N ALA A 10 0.89 -28.21 22.88
CA ALA A 10 1.27 -29.58 22.55
C ALA A 10 1.37 -29.82 21.04
N ALA A 11 0.44 -29.26 20.25
CA ALA A 11 0.40 -29.44 18.80
C ALA A 11 1.64 -28.90 18.07
N LEU A 12 2.26 -27.85 18.60
CA LEU A 12 3.44 -27.20 17.98
C LEU A 12 4.77 -27.93 18.26
N ARG A 13 4.83 -28.86 19.22
CA ARG A 13 6.06 -29.65 19.50
C ARG A 13 6.18 -30.89 18.62
N ALA A 14 5.08 -31.43 18.10
CA ALA A 14 5.08 -32.65 17.28
C ALA A 14 5.66 -32.43 15.87
N ALA A 15 5.58 -31.21 15.33
CA ALA A 15 6.07 -30.89 13.98
C ALA A 15 7.60 -30.70 13.88
N GLY A 16 8.29 -30.47 15.01
CA GLY A 16 9.74 -30.18 15.03
C GLY A 16 10.66 -31.40 15.03
N ALA A 17 10.11 -32.63 15.10
CA ALA A 17 10.86 -33.86 15.30
C ALA A 17 11.09 -34.71 14.04
N LEU A 18 10.55 -34.31 12.88
CA LEU A 18 10.50 -35.12 11.64
C LEU A 18 11.37 -34.59 10.48
N LEU A 19 12.28 -33.64 10.75
CA LEU A 19 13.20 -33.05 9.76
C LEU A 19 14.68 -33.09 10.23
N ARG A 20 15.04 -34.13 10.98
CA ARG A 20 16.44 -34.44 11.33
C ARG A 20 16.78 -35.88 10.97
N ASP A 21 16.78 -36.17 9.66
CA ASP A 21 17.72 -37.14 9.08
C ASP A 21 17.79 -37.05 7.55
N ARG A 22 19.00 -36.75 7.05
CA ARG A 22 19.56 -36.94 5.68
C ARG A 22 20.63 -35.87 5.39
N MET A 23 21.81 -36.06 5.99
CA MET A 23 23.06 -35.51 5.47
C MET A 23 23.90 -36.65 4.88
N VAL A 24 24.37 -36.47 3.65
CA VAL A 24 25.47 -37.25 3.06
C VAL A 24 26.36 -36.26 2.30
N PRO A 25 27.68 -36.22 2.52
CA PRO A 25 28.57 -35.22 1.92
C PRO A 25 28.99 -35.59 0.48
N GLY A 26 28.98 -34.60 -0.42
CA GLY A 26 29.53 -34.71 -1.77
C GLY A 26 30.85 -33.96 -1.90
N SER A 27 31.89 -34.63 -2.40
CA SER A 27 33.27 -34.13 -2.45
C SER A 27 33.55 -33.19 -3.64
N SER A 28 34.54 -32.32 -3.46
CA SER A 28 35.09 -31.47 -4.50
C SER A 28 35.98 -32.22 -5.49
N ARG A 29 36.00 -31.77 -6.75
CA ARG A 29 37.17 -31.81 -7.65
C ARG A 29 37.02 -30.79 -8.77
N ALA A 30 38.09 -30.07 -9.03
CA ALA A 30 38.22 -29.16 -10.17
C ALA A 30 38.92 -29.86 -11.35
N GLY A 31 38.86 -29.30 -12.56
CA GLY A 31 39.90 -29.55 -13.56
C GLY A 31 39.50 -29.64 -15.04
N GLN A 32 39.56 -28.48 -15.70
CA GLN A 32 40.08 -28.31 -17.08
C GLN A 32 39.20 -28.76 -18.29
N PRO A 33 39.42 -28.15 -19.49
CA PRO A 33 38.40 -28.05 -20.54
C PRO A 33 38.72 -28.87 -21.80
N TRP A 34 37.77 -28.90 -22.75
CA TRP A 34 38.04 -29.38 -24.11
C TRP A 34 37.70 -28.34 -25.19
N ARG A 35 38.51 -28.36 -26.26
CA ARG A 35 38.59 -27.34 -27.32
C ARG A 35 37.53 -27.55 -28.40
N CYS A 36 37.20 -26.45 -29.08
CA CYS A 36 36.63 -26.50 -30.43
C CYS A 36 37.59 -27.18 -31.42
N GLN A 37 37.03 -28.00 -32.32
CA GLN A 37 37.52 -28.04 -33.70
C GLN A 37 36.33 -27.97 -34.66
N SER A 38 36.54 -27.18 -35.71
CA SER A 38 35.68 -26.97 -36.87
C SER A 38 35.99 -27.97 -37.97
N GLU A 39 35.02 -28.28 -38.83
CA GLU A 39 35.30 -28.45 -40.27
C GLU A 39 34.03 -28.26 -41.12
N ALA A 40 34.21 -27.94 -42.39
CA ALA A 40 33.17 -27.50 -43.33
C ALA A 40 33.48 -27.98 -44.78
N ALA A 41 32.53 -27.77 -45.71
CA ALA A 41 32.54 -28.16 -47.14
C ALA A 41 32.40 -29.69 -47.41
N ALA A 42 31.88 -30.23 -48.53
CA ALA A 42 30.93 -29.80 -49.60
C ALA A 42 30.36 -31.11 -50.28
N ALA A 43 29.57 -31.21 -51.36
CA ALA A 43 29.09 -30.27 -52.39
C ALA A 43 27.77 -30.75 -53.10
N ALA A 44 27.44 -30.07 -54.21
CA ALA A 44 26.65 -30.44 -55.41
C ALA A 44 26.38 -31.94 -55.77
N ALA A 45 25.36 -32.32 -56.56
CA ALA A 45 24.17 -31.63 -57.14
C ALA A 45 23.19 -32.63 -57.86
N ALA A 46 22.09 -32.09 -58.40
CA ALA A 46 21.14 -32.63 -59.41
C ALA A 46 20.00 -33.57 -58.96
N GLY A 47 18.78 -33.33 -59.50
CA GLY A 47 17.61 -34.24 -59.33
C GLY A 47 16.22 -33.59 -59.37
N THR A 48 15.79 -33.11 -60.54
CA THR A 48 14.40 -32.97 -61.06
C THR A 48 13.15 -32.72 -60.17
N GLU A 49 12.34 -31.80 -60.68
CA GLU A 49 10.93 -31.47 -60.40
C GLU A 49 10.03 -32.57 -59.77
N THR A 50 9.24 -32.19 -58.75
CA THR A 50 7.79 -32.50 -58.70
C THR A 50 7.04 -31.69 -57.64
N ALA A 51 5.74 -31.49 -57.89
CA ALA A 51 4.69 -31.13 -56.93
C ALA A 51 4.81 -29.78 -56.19
N GLN A 52 4.22 -28.75 -56.79
CA GLN A 52 3.57 -27.68 -56.03
C GLN A 52 2.61 -28.29 -54.98
N ARG A 53 2.90 -28.10 -53.69
CA ARG A 53 1.91 -28.30 -52.62
C ARG A 53 1.94 -27.08 -51.70
N ALA A 54 0.79 -26.45 -51.53
CA ALA A 54 0.68 -25.13 -50.92
C ALA A 54 1.35 -25.06 -49.54
N ARG A 55 2.16 -24.01 -49.33
CA ARG A 55 2.59 -23.60 -47.99
C ARG A 55 1.37 -23.07 -47.23
N ASN A 56 0.61 -23.95 -46.59
CA ASN A 56 -0.30 -23.54 -45.54
C ASN A 56 0.54 -22.89 -44.42
N PRO A 57 0.35 -21.59 -44.10
CA PRO A 57 0.93 -21.05 -42.89
C PRO A 57 0.33 -21.85 -41.72
N LYS A 58 1.19 -22.33 -40.80
CA LYS A 58 0.70 -22.89 -39.54
C LYS A 58 -0.24 -21.86 -38.91
N PRO A 59 -1.44 -22.23 -38.42
CA PRO A 59 -2.29 -21.31 -37.70
C PRO A 59 -1.45 -20.70 -36.57
N GLN A 60 -1.21 -19.40 -36.63
CA GLN A 60 -0.69 -18.70 -35.47
C GLN A 60 -1.80 -18.78 -34.43
N VAL A 61 -1.60 -19.66 -33.44
CA VAL A 61 -2.46 -19.74 -32.27
C VAL A 61 -2.33 -18.39 -31.60
N GLN A 62 -3.31 -17.50 -31.85
CA GLN A 62 -3.49 -16.31 -31.05
C GLN A 62 -3.47 -16.78 -29.59
N PRO A 63 -2.66 -16.20 -28.70
CA PRO A 63 -2.61 -16.62 -27.31
C PRO A 63 -3.99 -16.36 -26.70
N GLY A 64 -4.84 -17.38 -26.70
CA GLY A 64 -6.21 -17.28 -26.22
C GLY A 64 -6.16 -16.77 -24.79
N LYS A 65 -6.90 -15.69 -24.52
CA LYS A 65 -6.90 -15.01 -23.22
C LYS A 65 -7.14 -16.05 -22.12
N ARG A 66 -6.05 -16.49 -21.48
CA ARG A 66 -6.10 -17.41 -20.35
C ARG A 66 -6.87 -16.69 -19.25
N LYS A 67 -7.86 -17.37 -18.64
CA LYS A 67 -8.56 -16.84 -17.47
C LYS A 67 -7.53 -16.52 -16.38
N PRO A 68 -7.73 -15.42 -15.61
CA PRO A 68 -6.83 -15.11 -14.52
C PRO A 68 -6.85 -16.26 -13.50
N LYS A 69 -5.67 -16.62 -13.01
CA LYS A 69 -5.48 -17.72 -12.05
C LYS A 69 -5.41 -17.19 -10.62
N THR A 70 -4.69 -16.10 -10.44
CA THR A 70 -4.47 -15.46 -9.13
C THR A 70 -4.96 -14.01 -9.15
N GLY A 71 -5.96 -13.72 -8.33
CA GLY A 71 -6.44 -12.35 -8.10
C GLY A 71 -5.77 -11.70 -6.90
N ILE A 72 -5.42 -10.43 -7.05
CA ILE A 72 -4.79 -9.61 -6.01
C ILE A 72 -5.74 -8.46 -5.70
N LEU A 73 -6.45 -8.56 -4.58
CA LEU A 73 -7.37 -7.54 -4.12
C LEU A 73 -6.60 -6.48 -3.35
N MET A 74 -6.37 -5.33 -3.99
CA MET A 74 -5.67 -4.18 -3.42
C MET A 74 -6.63 -3.39 -2.53
N LEU A 75 -6.51 -3.58 -1.21
CA LEU A 75 -7.43 -3.00 -0.22
C LEU A 75 -6.97 -1.62 0.25
N ASN A 76 -7.86 -0.62 0.18
CA ASN A 76 -7.64 0.71 0.74
C ASN A 76 -9.00 1.35 1.12
N MET A 77 -9.01 2.44 1.87
CA MET A 77 -10.23 3.21 2.13
C MET A 77 -10.82 3.84 0.85
N GLY A 78 -9.95 4.15 -0.12
CA GLY A 78 -10.29 4.91 -1.32
C GLY A 78 -10.50 6.40 -1.03
N GLY A 79 -11.05 7.11 -2.00
CA GLY A 79 -11.38 8.52 -1.89
C GLY A 79 -12.26 8.99 -3.04
N PRO A 80 -13.05 10.05 -2.84
CA PRO A 80 -13.97 10.57 -3.84
C PRO A 80 -13.18 11.06 -5.06
N GLU A 81 -13.51 10.57 -6.26
CA GLU A 81 -12.84 10.96 -7.51
C GLU A 81 -13.20 12.39 -7.91
N THR A 82 -14.41 12.83 -7.59
CA THR A 82 -14.93 14.17 -7.83
C THR A 82 -15.52 14.78 -6.55
N LEU A 83 -15.83 16.08 -6.59
CA LEU A 83 -16.56 16.76 -5.51
C LEU A 83 -17.97 16.18 -5.27
N GLY A 84 -18.58 15.53 -6.26
CA GLY A 84 -19.89 14.89 -6.12
C GLY A 84 -19.86 13.68 -5.19
N ASP A 85 -18.81 12.86 -5.31
CA ASP A 85 -18.67 11.59 -4.58
C ASP A 85 -18.40 11.77 -3.07
N VAL A 86 -18.10 13.01 -2.64
CA VAL A 86 -17.73 13.33 -1.25
C VAL A 86 -18.84 12.95 -0.26
N HIS A 87 -20.11 13.13 -0.62
CA HIS A 87 -21.22 12.77 0.26
C HIS A 87 -21.23 11.27 0.56
N ASP A 88 -21.17 10.44 -0.48
CA ASP A 88 -21.33 8.99 -0.36
C ASP A 88 -20.08 8.33 0.22
N PHE A 89 -18.90 8.90 -0.05
CA PHE A 89 -17.66 8.59 0.67
C PHE A 89 -17.82 8.78 2.19
N LEU A 90 -18.31 9.95 2.62
CA LEU A 90 -18.53 10.23 4.04
C LEU A 90 -19.64 9.38 4.64
N LEU A 91 -20.72 9.12 3.90
CA LEU A 91 -21.83 8.27 4.33
C LEU A 91 -21.34 6.86 4.66
N ARG A 92 -20.62 6.20 3.74
CA ARG A 92 -20.06 4.86 3.97
C ARG A 92 -19.05 4.85 5.12
N LEU A 93 -18.22 5.89 5.23
CA LEU A 93 -17.24 6.05 6.33
C LEU A 93 -17.93 6.17 7.70
N PHE A 94 -19.00 6.96 7.84
CA PHE A 94 -19.71 7.10 9.12
C PHE A 94 -20.64 5.92 9.44
N LEU A 95 -21.02 5.11 8.45
CA LEU A 95 -21.75 3.85 8.66
C LEU A 95 -20.84 2.68 9.09
N ASP A 96 -19.52 2.80 8.95
CA ASP A 96 -18.59 1.73 9.26
C ASP A 96 -18.35 1.53 10.76
N ARG A 97 -18.89 0.42 11.28
CA ARG A 97 -18.78 0.01 12.68
C ARG A 97 -17.40 -0.52 13.07
N ASP A 98 -16.54 -0.86 12.10
CA ASP A 98 -15.14 -1.22 12.39
C ASP A 98 -14.27 0.01 12.62
N LEU A 99 -14.58 1.13 11.94
CA LEU A 99 -13.91 2.41 12.11
C LEU A 99 -14.40 3.16 13.36
N MET A 100 -15.72 3.26 13.55
CA MET A 100 -16.30 3.94 14.71
C MET A 100 -17.70 3.43 15.06
N THR A 101 -18.00 3.40 16.36
CA THR A 101 -19.34 3.06 16.88
C THR A 101 -20.07 4.30 17.35
N LEU A 102 -21.22 4.62 16.74
CA LEU A 102 -22.07 5.75 17.11
C LEU A 102 -23.44 5.27 17.66
N PRO A 103 -24.06 5.99 18.60
CA PRO A 103 -25.44 5.70 18.99
C PRO A 103 -26.37 5.93 17.78
N ILE A 104 -27.29 4.98 17.52
CA ILE A 104 -28.25 5.06 16.40
C ILE A 104 -27.53 5.36 15.05
N GLN A 105 -26.38 4.72 14.82
CA GLN A 105 -25.45 5.02 13.72
C GLN A 105 -26.10 5.12 12.33
N ASN A 106 -27.09 4.27 12.03
CA ASN A 106 -27.81 4.28 10.75
C ASN A 106 -28.59 5.59 10.50
N GLN A 107 -28.99 6.32 11.56
CA GLN A 107 -29.64 7.64 11.46
C GLN A 107 -28.64 8.79 11.60
N LEU A 108 -27.65 8.68 12.49
CA LEU A 108 -26.66 9.74 12.67
C LEU A 108 -25.66 9.86 11.51
N ALA A 109 -25.25 8.76 10.90
CA ALA A 109 -24.24 8.78 9.83
C ALA A 109 -24.68 9.62 8.60
N PRO A 110 -25.91 9.48 8.05
CA PRO A 110 -26.41 10.38 7.00
C PRO A 110 -26.40 11.86 7.39
N ILE A 111 -26.81 12.19 8.62
CA ILE A 111 -26.86 13.57 9.12
C ILE A 111 -25.45 14.15 9.23
N ILE A 112 -24.50 13.38 9.78
CA ILE A 112 -23.10 13.79 9.93
C ILE A 112 -22.43 13.93 8.55
N ALA A 113 -22.67 12.99 7.63
CA ALA A 113 -22.15 13.04 6.26
C ALA A 113 -22.64 14.30 5.53
N LYS A 114 -23.96 14.52 5.47
CA LYS A 114 -24.56 15.72 4.84
C LYS A 114 -24.03 17.02 5.45
N ARG A 115 -23.90 17.10 6.79
CA ARG A 115 -23.35 18.27 7.48
C ARG A 115 -21.87 18.51 7.21
N ARG A 116 -21.06 17.45 7.05
CA ARG A 116 -19.60 17.57 6.80
C ARG A 116 -19.26 17.74 5.32
N THR A 117 -20.12 17.31 4.40
CA THR A 117 -19.86 17.30 2.94
C THR A 117 -19.30 18.64 2.41
N PRO A 118 -19.89 19.82 2.67
CA PRO A 118 -19.37 21.08 2.10
C PRO A 118 -17.95 21.41 2.53
N LYS A 119 -17.59 21.13 3.79
CA LYS A 119 -16.24 21.35 4.31
C LYS A 119 -15.21 20.41 3.67
N ILE A 120 -15.60 19.17 3.41
CA ILE A 120 -14.72 18.17 2.80
C ILE A 120 -14.61 18.39 1.27
N GLN A 121 -15.67 18.84 0.61
CA GLN A 121 -15.62 19.30 -0.79
C GLN A 121 -14.63 20.46 -0.95
N GLU A 122 -14.65 21.46 -0.06
CA GLU A 122 -13.67 22.55 -0.08
C GLU A 122 -12.22 22.05 0.10
N GLN A 123 -12.00 21.02 0.93
CA GLN A 123 -10.67 20.40 1.06
C GLN A 123 -10.23 19.70 -0.23
N TYR A 124 -11.10 18.92 -0.88
CA TYR A 124 -10.77 18.30 -2.18
C TYR A 124 -10.59 19.34 -3.29
N ARG A 125 -11.37 20.43 -3.29
CA ARG A 125 -11.24 21.54 -4.25
C ARG A 125 -9.85 22.17 -4.21
N ARG A 126 -9.27 22.36 -3.01
CA ARG A 126 -7.92 22.91 -2.81
C ARG A 126 -6.79 22.04 -3.36
N ILE A 127 -7.01 20.74 -3.54
CA ILE A 127 -6.01 19.79 -4.06
C ILE A 127 -6.31 19.32 -5.49
N GLY A 128 -7.16 20.05 -6.23
CA GLY A 128 -7.46 19.75 -7.65
C GLY A 128 -8.84 19.15 -7.92
N GLY A 129 -9.73 19.09 -6.93
CA GLY A 129 -11.15 18.72 -7.12
C GLY A 129 -11.52 17.27 -6.79
N GLY A 130 -10.56 16.43 -6.37
CA GLY A 130 -10.82 15.03 -6.08
C GLY A 130 -9.60 14.29 -5.51
N SER A 131 -9.76 12.99 -5.26
CA SER A 131 -8.70 12.10 -4.80
C SER A 131 -8.11 11.32 -5.98
N PRO A 132 -6.81 11.46 -6.28
CA PRO A 132 -6.16 10.72 -7.37
C PRO A 132 -5.88 9.24 -7.03
N ILE A 133 -6.37 8.74 -5.89
CA ILE A 133 -6.02 7.43 -5.34
C ILE A 133 -6.30 6.28 -6.30
N LYS A 134 -7.44 6.31 -7.02
CA LYS A 134 -7.81 5.25 -7.98
C LYS A 134 -6.83 5.16 -9.14
N MET A 135 -6.53 6.29 -9.79
CA MET A 135 -5.56 6.37 -10.90
C MET A 135 -4.22 5.75 -10.49
N TRP A 136 -3.73 6.09 -9.31
CA TRP A 136 -2.44 5.59 -8.84
C TRP A 136 -2.48 4.12 -8.38
N THR A 137 -3.54 3.67 -7.72
CA THR A 137 -3.73 2.25 -7.39
C THR A 137 -3.80 1.39 -8.66
N SER A 138 -4.45 1.86 -9.72
CA SER A 138 -4.42 1.20 -11.05
C SER A 138 -3.01 1.10 -11.61
N ARG A 139 -2.26 2.21 -11.67
CA ARG A 139 -0.87 2.23 -12.16
C ARG A 139 0.05 1.27 -11.37
N GLN A 140 -0.11 1.22 -10.06
CA GLN A 140 0.61 0.28 -9.19
C GLN A 140 0.19 -1.17 -9.46
N GLY A 141 -1.11 -1.42 -9.62
CA GLY A 141 -1.68 -2.73 -9.94
C GLY A 141 -1.21 -3.28 -11.28
N GLU A 142 -1.19 -2.44 -12.32
CA GLU A 142 -0.68 -2.76 -13.66
C GLU A 142 0.80 -3.14 -13.64
N GLY A 143 1.64 -2.32 -13.00
CA GLY A 143 3.06 -2.61 -12.84
C GLY A 143 3.33 -3.88 -12.01
N MET A 144 2.58 -4.06 -10.93
CA MET A 144 2.64 -5.26 -10.07
C MET A 144 2.29 -6.53 -10.85
N VAL A 145 1.18 -6.54 -11.60
CA VAL A 145 0.75 -7.72 -12.37
C VAL A 145 1.78 -8.10 -13.43
N LYS A 146 2.31 -7.11 -14.18
CA LYS A 146 3.35 -7.35 -15.18
C LYS A 146 4.57 -8.07 -14.56
N LEU A 147 5.06 -7.56 -13.44
CA LEU A 147 6.20 -8.16 -12.74
C LEU A 147 5.86 -9.54 -12.15
N LEU A 148 4.66 -9.76 -11.65
CA LEU A 148 4.27 -11.04 -11.06
C LEU A 148 4.08 -12.15 -12.11
N ASP A 149 3.62 -11.83 -13.31
CA ASP A 149 3.56 -12.80 -14.42
C ASP A 149 4.97 -13.27 -14.85
N GLU A 150 5.98 -12.39 -14.77
CA GLU A 150 7.39 -12.72 -15.01
C GLU A 150 8.02 -13.48 -13.82
N LEU A 151 7.78 -13.02 -12.58
CA LEU A 151 8.38 -13.56 -11.34
C LEU A 151 7.78 -14.89 -10.88
N SER A 152 6.49 -15.15 -11.17
CA SER A 152 5.80 -16.37 -10.75
C SER A 152 4.90 -16.96 -11.86
N PRO A 153 5.49 -17.49 -12.96
CA PRO A 153 4.73 -18.05 -14.08
C PRO A 153 3.77 -19.20 -13.70
N HIS A 154 4.00 -19.87 -12.58
CA HIS A 154 3.15 -20.95 -12.07
C HIS A 154 1.82 -20.46 -11.45
N THR A 155 1.75 -19.21 -11.01
CA THR A 155 0.53 -18.57 -10.47
C THR A 155 -0.11 -17.57 -11.43
N ALA A 156 0.57 -17.29 -12.55
CA ALA A 156 0.05 -16.52 -13.68
C ALA A 156 -1.11 -17.22 -14.42
N PRO A 157 -1.99 -16.49 -15.13
CA PRO A 157 -2.02 -15.02 -15.22
C PRO A 157 -2.50 -14.39 -13.92
N HIS A 158 -1.84 -13.32 -13.48
CA HIS A 158 -2.29 -12.51 -12.35
C HIS A 158 -3.28 -11.44 -12.83
N LYS A 159 -4.21 -11.03 -11.97
CA LYS A 159 -5.06 -9.86 -12.18
C LYS A 159 -5.19 -9.08 -10.87
N TYR A 160 -5.01 -7.77 -10.92
CA TYR A 160 -5.28 -6.90 -9.77
C TYR A 160 -6.75 -6.48 -9.78
N TYR A 161 -7.31 -6.27 -8.60
CA TYR A 161 -8.64 -5.75 -8.37
C TYR A 161 -8.53 -4.67 -7.31
N ILE A 162 -9.23 -3.55 -7.48
CA ILE A 162 -9.24 -2.48 -6.48
C ILE A 162 -10.43 -2.73 -5.56
N GLY A 163 -10.17 -2.90 -4.25
CA GLY A 163 -11.21 -3.05 -3.24
C GLY A 163 -11.19 -1.83 -2.32
N PHE A 164 -11.97 -0.79 -2.66
CA PHE A 164 -12.10 0.38 -1.81
C PHE A 164 -13.19 0.21 -0.76
N ARG A 165 -12.94 0.71 0.45
CA ARG A 165 -13.87 0.54 1.58
C ARG A 165 -15.09 1.48 1.51
N TYR A 166 -14.93 2.68 0.92
CA TYR A 166 -15.93 3.76 1.00
C TYR A 166 -16.34 4.40 -0.35
N VAL A 167 -15.73 3.99 -1.46
CA VAL A 167 -16.03 4.48 -2.84
C VAL A 167 -15.91 3.34 -3.84
N HIS A 168 -16.39 3.54 -5.06
CA HIS A 168 -16.32 2.54 -6.12
C HIS A 168 -14.90 2.46 -6.77
N PRO A 169 -14.43 1.27 -7.18
CA PRO A 169 -15.03 -0.05 -6.94
C PRO A 169 -14.93 -0.45 -5.45
N LEU A 170 -16.05 -0.84 -4.87
CA LEU A 170 -16.15 -1.27 -3.48
C LEU A 170 -15.51 -2.65 -3.28
N THR A 171 -15.11 -2.97 -2.05
CA THR A 171 -14.58 -4.28 -1.68
C THR A 171 -15.52 -5.41 -2.10
N GLU A 172 -16.82 -5.23 -1.91
CA GLU A 172 -17.88 -6.18 -2.26
C GLU A 172 -17.98 -6.38 -3.79
N GLU A 173 -17.98 -5.29 -4.56
CA GLU A 173 -18.02 -5.30 -6.04
C GLU A 173 -16.79 -6.00 -6.64
N ALA A 174 -15.62 -5.79 -6.02
CA ALA A 174 -14.38 -6.44 -6.42
C ALA A 174 -14.41 -7.95 -6.14
N ILE A 175 -14.96 -8.39 -5.00
CA ILE A 175 -15.14 -9.83 -4.72
C ILE A 175 -16.13 -10.45 -5.73
N GLU A 176 -17.21 -9.75 -6.08
CA GLU A 176 -18.17 -10.21 -7.10
C GLU A 176 -17.53 -10.33 -8.50
N GLU A 177 -16.60 -9.45 -8.87
CA GLU A 177 -15.80 -9.62 -10.10
C GLU A 177 -14.84 -10.81 -10.00
N MET A 178 -14.12 -10.95 -8.89
CA MET A 178 -13.17 -12.03 -8.63
C MET A 178 -13.83 -13.43 -8.64
N GLU A 179 -15.02 -13.58 -8.07
CA GLU A 179 -15.82 -14.81 -8.12
C GLU A 179 -16.31 -15.10 -9.56
N ARG A 180 -16.76 -14.08 -10.31
CA ARG A 180 -17.19 -14.23 -11.71
C ARG A 180 -16.06 -14.62 -12.67
N ASP A 181 -14.86 -14.12 -12.43
CA ASP A 181 -13.67 -14.46 -13.22
C ASP A 181 -13.21 -15.92 -12.97
N GLY A 182 -13.65 -16.55 -11.88
CA GLY A 182 -13.40 -17.96 -11.58
C GLY A 182 -11.96 -18.25 -11.15
N LEU A 183 -11.41 -17.38 -10.31
CA LEU A 183 -10.04 -17.47 -9.80
C LEU A 183 -9.78 -18.75 -8.98
N GLU A 184 -8.57 -19.31 -9.09
CA GLU A 184 -8.13 -20.38 -8.17
C GLU A 184 -7.70 -19.80 -6.81
N ARG A 185 -7.07 -18.61 -6.82
CA ARG A 185 -6.47 -17.98 -5.64
C ARG A 185 -6.85 -16.50 -5.55
N ALA A 186 -7.13 -16.06 -4.33
CA ALA A 186 -7.30 -14.66 -3.97
C ALA A 186 -6.28 -14.24 -2.90
N ILE A 187 -5.70 -13.05 -3.06
CA ILE A 187 -4.80 -12.43 -2.10
C ILE A 187 -5.41 -11.09 -1.69
N ALA A 188 -5.87 -10.98 -0.44
CA ALA A 188 -6.22 -9.71 0.20
C ALA A 188 -4.92 -8.96 0.52
N PHE A 189 -4.53 -8.01 -0.33
CA PHE A 189 -3.28 -7.25 -0.17
C PHE A 189 -3.59 -5.83 0.30
N THR A 190 -3.38 -5.56 1.59
CA THR A 190 -3.56 -4.21 2.11
C THR A 190 -2.59 -3.23 1.47
N GLN A 191 -3.08 -2.05 1.09
CA GLN A 191 -2.26 -0.94 0.62
C GLN A 191 -1.79 -0.04 1.78
N TYR A 192 -1.95 -0.53 3.01
CA TYR A 192 -1.44 0.08 4.23
C TYR A 192 -0.24 -0.73 4.76
N PRO A 193 1.01 -0.21 4.69
CA PRO A 193 2.15 -0.94 5.21
C PRO A 193 2.03 -1.22 6.71
N GLN A 194 1.46 -0.28 7.46
CA GLN A 194 1.21 -0.38 8.90
C GLN A 194 -0.23 -0.78 9.18
N TYR A 195 -0.44 -1.87 9.92
CA TYR A 195 -1.76 -2.37 10.28
C TYR A 195 -2.44 -1.46 11.31
N SER A 196 -3.70 -1.07 11.04
CA SER A 196 -4.66 -0.65 12.07
C SER A 196 -5.95 -1.44 11.94
N CYS A 197 -6.61 -1.74 13.07
CA CYS A 197 -7.95 -2.30 13.10
C CYS A 197 -8.95 -1.38 12.36
N SER A 198 -8.73 -0.07 12.45
CA SER A 198 -9.56 0.95 11.82
C SER A 198 -9.50 0.95 10.29
N THR A 199 -8.50 0.32 9.67
CA THR A 199 -8.24 0.42 8.23
C THR A 199 -8.05 -0.94 7.57
N THR A 200 -6.91 -1.63 7.75
CA THR A 200 -6.74 -3.02 7.26
C THR A 200 -7.78 -3.93 7.92
N GLY A 201 -8.01 -3.78 9.23
CA GLY A 201 -9.02 -4.56 9.95
C GLY A 201 -10.43 -4.39 9.38
N SER A 202 -10.87 -3.14 9.14
CA SER A 202 -12.15 -2.84 8.47
C SER A 202 -12.24 -3.46 7.08
N SER A 203 -11.18 -3.37 6.26
CA SER A 203 -11.14 -3.98 4.93
C SER A 203 -11.23 -5.51 4.96
N LEU A 204 -10.54 -6.19 5.89
CA LEU A 204 -10.62 -7.64 6.05
C LEU A 204 -11.99 -8.07 6.61
N ASN A 205 -12.56 -7.30 7.55
CA ASN A 205 -13.91 -7.51 8.07
C ASN A 205 -14.98 -7.34 6.98
N ALA A 206 -14.78 -6.46 6.00
CA ALA A 206 -15.68 -6.33 4.85
C ALA A 206 -15.71 -7.61 4.00
N ILE A 207 -14.55 -8.22 3.70
CA ILE A 207 -14.48 -9.52 2.98
C ILE A 207 -15.23 -10.61 3.76
N TYR A 208 -15.02 -10.70 5.08
CA TYR A 208 -15.75 -11.65 5.93
C TYR A 208 -17.27 -11.41 5.90
N ARG A 209 -17.70 -10.14 6.05
CA ARG A 209 -19.12 -9.76 6.04
C ARG A 209 -19.79 -10.05 4.70
N TYR A 210 -19.10 -9.84 3.58
CA TYR A 210 -19.62 -10.15 2.25
C TYR A 210 -20.05 -11.63 2.15
N TYR A 211 -19.15 -12.57 2.43
CA TYR A 211 -19.47 -14.00 2.37
C TYR A 211 -20.54 -14.42 3.40
N ASN A 212 -20.50 -13.83 4.60
CA ASN A 212 -21.51 -14.06 5.62
C ASN A 212 -22.90 -13.53 5.21
N ALA A 213 -22.99 -12.40 4.50
CA ALA A 213 -24.24 -11.83 4.02
C ALA A 213 -24.81 -12.58 2.80
N VAL A 214 -23.94 -13.01 1.88
CA VAL A 214 -24.32 -13.82 0.70
C VAL A 214 -24.67 -15.27 1.10
N GLY A 215 -24.27 -15.73 2.29
CA GLY A 215 -24.55 -17.07 2.80
C GLY A 215 -23.81 -18.19 2.08
N LYS A 216 -22.72 -17.85 1.36
CA LYS A 216 -21.92 -18.79 0.55
C LYS A 216 -20.48 -18.81 1.05
N LYS A 217 -19.84 -19.98 0.96
CA LYS A 217 -18.38 -20.09 1.13
C LYS A 217 -17.67 -19.57 -0.13
N PRO A 218 -16.47 -18.99 -0.01
CA PRO A 218 -15.64 -18.63 -1.17
C PRO A 218 -15.39 -19.81 -2.10
N VAL A 219 -15.44 -19.59 -3.41
CA VAL A 219 -15.03 -20.59 -4.40
C VAL A 219 -13.51 -20.59 -4.56
N MET A 220 -12.90 -19.41 -4.47
CA MET A 220 -11.45 -19.18 -4.59
C MET A 220 -10.71 -19.30 -3.25
N LYS A 221 -9.45 -19.77 -3.29
CA LYS A 221 -8.62 -19.91 -2.09
C LYS A 221 -8.05 -18.55 -1.64
N TRP A 222 -8.61 -18.02 -0.55
CA TRP A 222 -8.13 -16.79 0.08
C TRP A 222 -6.81 -16.95 0.85
N SER A 223 -6.04 -15.86 0.84
CA SER A 223 -4.87 -15.59 1.68
C SER A 223 -4.77 -14.07 1.85
N THR A 224 -3.97 -13.59 2.80
CA THR A 224 -3.81 -12.14 3.06
C THR A 224 -2.35 -11.75 3.23
N ILE A 225 -2.04 -10.53 2.83
CA ILE A 225 -0.86 -9.77 3.23
C ILE A 225 -1.43 -8.57 3.99
N ASP A 226 -1.50 -8.66 5.32
CA ASP A 226 -2.19 -7.71 6.19
C ASP A 226 -1.28 -6.58 6.74
N ARG A 227 0.05 -6.74 6.64
CA ARG A 227 1.04 -5.71 7.02
C ARG A 227 2.38 -5.94 6.34
N TRP A 228 3.13 -4.85 6.13
CA TRP A 228 4.45 -4.86 5.49
C TRP A 228 5.28 -3.61 5.84
N PRO A 229 5.35 -3.18 7.13
CA PRO A 229 5.84 -1.85 7.51
C PRO A 229 7.34 -1.64 7.26
N THR A 230 8.12 -2.73 7.23
CA THR A 230 9.58 -2.70 7.08
C THR A 230 10.05 -3.40 5.81
N HIS A 231 9.21 -3.48 4.77
CA HIS A 231 9.60 -4.10 3.51
C HIS A 231 10.79 -3.35 2.87
N PRO A 232 11.92 -3.99 2.50
CA PRO A 232 13.13 -3.27 2.10
C PRO A 232 12.93 -2.26 0.95
N LEU A 233 12.10 -2.60 -0.04
CA LEU A 233 11.82 -1.69 -1.17
C LEU A 233 10.91 -0.52 -0.76
N LEU A 234 10.05 -0.66 0.25
CA LEU A 234 9.27 0.47 0.79
C LEU A 234 10.20 1.48 1.48
N ILE A 235 11.13 0.96 2.28
CA ILE A 235 12.13 1.76 2.98
C ILE A 235 13.06 2.47 1.99
N GLN A 236 13.45 1.78 0.90
CA GLN A 236 14.19 2.38 -0.21
C GLN A 236 13.42 3.54 -0.85
N CYS A 237 12.15 3.34 -1.25
CA CYS A 237 11.33 4.42 -1.84
C CYS A 237 11.20 5.63 -0.92
N PHE A 238 11.00 5.44 0.39
CA PHE A 238 10.99 6.56 1.33
C PHE A 238 12.35 7.27 1.39
N ALA A 239 13.46 6.53 1.52
CA ALA A 239 14.79 7.12 1.58
C ALA A 239 15.13 7.91 0.29
N ASP A 240 14.82 7.36 -0.89
CA ASP A 240 15.08 8.01 -2.17
C ASP A 240 14.27 9.31 -2.33
N HIS A 241 13.00 9.30 -1.92
CA HIS A 241 12.16 10.51 -1.93
C HIS A 241 12.68 11.56 -0.94
N ILE A 242 13.15 11.14 0.24
CA ILE A 242 13.72 12.05 1.25
C ILE A 242 14.99 12.71 0.75
N LEU A 243 15.92 11.95 0.19
CA LEU A 243 17.17 12.48 -0.36
C LEU A 243 16.89 13.48 -1.49
N LYS A 244 15.93 13.14 -2.37
CA LYS A 244 15.48 14.01 -3.45
C LYS A 244 14.85 15.32 -2.94
N GLU A 245 13.97 15.27 -1.95
CA GLU A 245 13.38 16.51 -1.43
C GLU A 245 14.40 17.33 -0.62
N LEU A 246 15.39 16.69 0.02
CA LEU A 246 16.54 17.37 0.60
C LEU A 246 17.41 18.08 -0.47
N ASP A 247 17.43 17.62 -1.74
CA ASP A 247 18.11 18.32 -2.84
C ASP A 247 17.48 19.68 -3.19
N HIS A 248 16.24 19.93 -2.77
CA HIS A 248 15.56 21.22 -2.98
C HIS A 248 15.92 22.29 -1.92
N PHE A 249 16.58 21.90 -0.82
CA PHE A 249 17.02 22.85 0.21
C PHE A 249 18.42 23.42 -0.13
N PRO A 250 18.72 24.67 0.26
CA PRO A 250 20.06 25.24 0.10
C PRO A 250 21.14 24.35 0.74
N LEU A 251 22.28 24.19 0.07
CA LEU A 251 23.31 23.22 0.45
C LEU A 251 23.83 23.44 1.88
N GLU A 252 24.00 24.70 2.25
CA GLU A 252 24.44 25.17 3.56
C GLU A 252 23.39 24.95 4.68
N LYS A 253 22.11 24.82 4.33
CA LYS A 253 21.00 24.56 5.26
C LYS A 253 20.55 23.10 5.31
N ARG A 254 20.93 22.27 4.32
CA ARG A 254 20.45 20.88 4.17
C ARG A 254 20.68 20.00 5.41
N SER A 255 21.82 20.14 6.09
CA SER A 255 22.14 19.35 7.30
C SER A 255 21.29 19.72 8.52
N GLU A 256 20.71 20.92 8.53
CA GLU A 256 19.89 21.44 9.63
C GLU A 256 18.40 21.11 9.46
N VAL A 257 17.99 20.65 8.26
CA VAL A 257 16.61 20.28 7.95
C VAL A 257 16.10 19.22 8.92
N VAL A 258 14.98 19.51 9.59
CA VAL A 258 14.28 18.60 10.49
C VAL A 258 13.25 17.79 9.73
N ILE A 259 13.38 16.48 9.81
CA ILE A 259 12.50 15.52 9.15
C ILE A 259 11.29 15.21 10.03
N LEU A 260 10.10 15.64 9.63
CA LEU A 260 8.84 15.38 10.32
C LEU A 260 8.05 14.27 9.64
N PHE A 261 8.17 13.03 10.13
CA PHE A 261 7.32 11.93 9.70
C PHE A 261 5.91 12.11 10.27
N SER A 262 4.94 12.41 9.41
CA SER A 262 3.57 12.77 9.75
C SER A 262 2.59 11.66 9.36
N ALA A 263 2.13 10.91 10.35
CA ALA A 263 1.18 9.81 10.16
C ALA A 263 -0.23 10.24 10.61
N HIS A 264 -1.30 9.69 10.01
CA HIS A 264 -2.66 9.94 10.48
C HIS A 264 -2.83 9.49 11.95
N SER A 265 -3.40 10.34 12.81
CA SER A 265 -3.63 10.03 14.22
C SER A 265 -4.77 9.03 14.42
N LEU A 266 -4.69 8.23 15.49
CA LEU A 266 -5.80 7.45 16.03
C LEU A 266 -6.40 8.12 17.28
N PRO A 267 -7.67 7.83 17.64
CA PRO A 267 -8.22 8.14 18.95
C PRO A 267 -7.51 7.33 20.04
N MET A 268 -7.28 7.92 21.22
CA MET A 268 -6.61 7.22 22.32
C MET A 268 -7.38 5.99 22.82
N SER A 269 -8.71 5.92 22.65
CA SER A 269 -9.49 4.70 22.93
C SER A 269 -9.12 3.51 22.04
N VAL A 270 -8.69 3.77 20.80
CA VAL A 270 -8.22 2.73 19.86
C VAL A 270 -6.79 2.32 20.23
N VAL A 271 -5.92 3.30 20.50
CA VAL A 271 -4.52 3.05 20.93
C VAL A 271 -4.48 2.25 22.24
N ASN A 272 -5.24 2.66 23.26
CA ASN A 272 -5.28 2.01 24.56
C ASN A 272 -5.92 0.60 24.52
N ARG A 273 -6.63 0.25 23.44
CA ARG A 273 -7.13 -1.11 23.17
C ARG A 273 -6.05 -2.03 22.58
N GLY A 274 -4.87 -1.51 22.25
CA GLY A 274 -3.74 -2.28 21.72
C GLY A 274 -3.66 -2.29 20.20
N ASP A 275 -4.12 -1.24 19.51
CA ASP A 275 -3.93 -1.14 18.05
C ASP A 275 -2.43 -1.03 17.70
N PRO A 276 -1.89 -1.87 16.80
CA PRO A 276 -0.44 -1.98 16.58
C PRO A 276 0.13 -0.84 15.71
N TYR A 277 -0.72 -0.07 15.04
CA TYR A 277 -0.33 0.98 14.10
C TYR A 277 0.74 1.95 14.63
N PRO A 278 0.69 2.48 15.87
CA PRO A 278 1.73 3.40 16.34
C PRO A 278 3.12 2.77 16.41
N GLN A 279 3.20 1.47 16.74
CA GLN A 279 4.45 0.72 16.81
C GLN A 279 4.97 0.35 15.41
N GLU A 280 4.08 0.00 14.48
CA GLU A 280 4.45 -0.29 13.08
C GLU A 280 4.87 0.97 12.30
N VAL A 281 4.25 2.12 12.56
CA VAL A 281 4.71 3.42 12.04
C VAL A 281 6.09 3.76 12.63
N GLY A 282 6.28 3.61 13.94
CA GLY A 282 7.59 3.77 14.58
C GLY A 282 8.68 2.89 13.95
N ALA A 283 8.36 1.62 13.68
CA ALA A 283 9.27 0.69 13.00
C ALA A 283 9.58 1.10 11.55
N THR A 284 8.59 1.67 10.83
CA THR A 284 8.80 2.21 9.47
C THR A 284 9.79 3.39 9.51
N VAL A 285 9.51 4.38 10.35
CA VAL A 285 10.35 5.59 10.52
C VAL A 285 11.78 5.21 10.92
N GLN A 286 11.92 4.30 11.88
CA GLN A 286 13.22 3.82 12.35
C GLN A 286 14.04 3.20 11.20
N ARG A 287 13.44 2.33 10.37
CA ARG A 287 14.12 1.72 9.22
C ARG A 287 14.51 2.73 8.14
N VAL A 288 13.70 3.77 7.93
CA VAL A 288 14.03 4.85 6.99
C VAL A 288 15.23 5.66 7.50
N MET A 289 15.27 6.02 8.79
CA MET A 289 16.40 6.76 9.35
C MET A 289 17.69 5.93 9.43
N GLU A 290 17.60 4.62 9.71
CA GLU A 290 18.71 3.68 9.57
C GLU A 290 19.24 3.66 8.13
N LYS A 291 18.36 3.63 7.12
CA LYS A 291 18.73 3.64 5.70
C LYS A 291 19.37 4.94 5.24
N LEU A 292 19.00 6.08 5.84
CA LEU A 292 19.58 7.41 5.61
C LEU A 292 20.87 7.66 6.42
N GLY A 293 21.33 6.69 7.23
CA GLY A 293 22.50 6.87 8.08
C GLY A 293 22.34 7.96 9.15
N TYR A 294 21.10 8.31 9.52
CA TYR A 294 20.76 9.41 10.44
C TYR A 294 21.35 10.78 10.04
N SER A 295 21.39 11.09 8.73
CA SER A 295 21.93 12.35 8.19
C SER A 295 21.31 13.63 8.76
N ASN A 296 20.08 13.55 9.27
CA ASN A 296 19.25 14.68 9.70
C ASN A 296 18.50 14.36 10.99
N PRO A 297 18.22 15.37 11.85
CA PRO A 297 17.33 15.20 12.98
C PRO A 297 15.89 14.88 12.52
N TYR A 298 15.19 14.01 13.25
CA TYR A 298 13.83 13.60 12.89
C TYR A 298 12.86 13.50 14.07
N ARG A 299 11.55 13.58 13.78
CA ARG A 299 10.45 13.28 14.72
C ARG A 299 9.31 12.56 14.00
N LEU A 300 8.63 11.67 14.73
CA LEU A 300 7.33 11.11 14.34
C LEU A 300 6.21 11.93 15.00
N VAL A 301 5.28 12.42 14.19
CA VAL A 301 4.17 13.31 14.57
C VAL A 301 2.84 12.79 13.97
N TRP A 302 1.70 13.24 14.52
CA TRP A 302 0.39 12.65 14.22
C TRP A 302 -0.63 13.67 13.68
N GLN A 303 -0.90 13.67 12.38
CA GLN A 303 -1.82 14.63 11.75
C GLN A 303 -3.31 14.27 11.89
N SER A 304 -4.18 15.22 11.51
CA SER A 304 -5.65 15.07 11.42
C SER A 304 -6.40 14.84 12.74
N LYS A 305 -6.49 15.88 13.56
CA LYS A 305 -7.37 15.93 14.76
C LYS A 305 -8.82 16.17 14.32
N HIS A 306 -9.68 15.13 14.32
CA HIS A 306 -11.01 15.17 13.66
C HIS A 306 -12.24 14.87 14.54
N LEU A 307 -12.02 14.63 15.83
CA LEU A 307 -13.05 14.42 16.85
C LEU A 307 -12.64 15.16 18.15
N PRO A 308 -13.59 15.52 19.04
CA PRO A 308 -13.29 16.10 20.35
C PRO A 308 -12.66 15.10 21.34
N ALA A 309 -12.51 13.83 20.95
CA ALA A 309 -11.79 12.83 21.72
C ALA A 309 -10.29 13.12 21.80
N ILE A 310 -9.65 12.67 22.88
CA ILE A 310 -8.19 12.73 23.01
C ILE A 310 -7.57 11.84 21.92
N THR A 311 -6.70 12.44 21.11
CA THR A 311 -5.89 11.79 20.07
C THR A 311 -4.45 11.63 20.54
N LEU A 312 -3.62 10.89 19.78
CA LEU A 312 -2.18 10.84 20.02
C LEU A 312 -1.61 12.28 20.12
N LYS A 313 -0.81 12.53 21.17
CA LYS A 313 -0.17 13.84 21.38
C LYS A 313 0.89 14.09 20.30
N HIS A 314 1.22 15.36 20.07
CA HIS A 314 2.07 15.86 18.98
C HIS A 314 1.38 15.89 17.62
N SER A 315 0.32 16.71 17.48
CA SER A 315 -0.28 16.96 16.17
C SER A 315 0.58 17.87 15.31
N THR A 316 0.70 17.58 14.01
CA THR A 316 1.54 18.35 13.07
C THR A 316 1.29 19.86 13.14
N ASN A 317 0.03 20.32 13.13
CA ASN A 317 -0.29 21.74 13.27
C ASN A 317 0.17 22.34 14.61
N TRP A 318 0.16 21.55 15.69
CA TRP A 318 0.66 21.99 17.01
C TRP A 318 2.18 22.08 16.99
N ILE A 319 2.87 21.05 16.51
CA ILE A 319 4.34 21.05 16.41
C ILE A 319 4.83 22.13 15.44
N SER A 320 4.18 22.32 14.29
CA SER A 320 4.46 23.46 13.40
C SER A 320 4.29 24.77 14.17
N SER A 321 3.17 24.99 14.89
CA SER A 321 2.99 26.21 15.68
C SER A 321 3.96 26.37 16.87
N THR A 322 4.41 25.28 17.50
CA THR A 322 5.34 25.33 18.64
C THR A 322 6.79 25.47 18.19
N LEU A 323 7.21 24.73 17.15
CA LEU A 323 8.50 24.94 16.51
C LEU A 323 8.57 26.34 15.89
N SER A 324 7.51 26.86 15.25
CA SER A 324 7.44 28.27 14.80
C SER A 324 7.47 29.31 15.94
N VAL A 325 7.38 28.89 17.21
CA VAL A 325 7.50 29.76 18.40
C VAL A 325 8.89 29.61 19.06
N GLU A 326 9.52 28.44 18.96
CA GLU A 326 10.91 28.22 19.41
C GLU A 326 11.94 28.70 18.36
N LEU A 327 11.65 28.48 17.07
CA LEU A 327 12.35 29.01 15.90
C LEU A 327 11.88 30.45 15.64
N LYS A 328 12.60 31.40 16.21
CA LYS A 328 12.17 32.81 16.34
C LYS A 328 12.31 33.62 15.05
N THR A 329 12.82 33.05 13.97
CA THR A 329 13.05 33.74 12.70
C THR A 329 12.35 33.06 11.52
N SER A 330 11.99 33.84 10.49
CA SER A 330 11.36 33.32 9.27
C SER A 330 12.28 32.46 8.40
N GLU A 331 13.60 32.48 8.67
CA GLU A 331 14.57 31.62 8.00
C GLU A 331 14.58 30.19 8.52
N GLU A 332 14.34 30.00 9.83
CA GLU A 332 14.35 28.68 10.48
C GLU A 332 13.08 27.87 10.17
N GLN A 333 11.95 28.53 9.94
CA GLN A 333 10.69 27.86 9.55
C GLN A 333 10.80 27.17 8.18
N ASN A 334 11.73 27.61 7.33
CA ASN A 334 12.06 26.98 6.05
C ASN A 334 12.93 25.71 6.19
N LEU A 335 13.12 25.15 7.40
CA LEU A 335 13.90 23.91 7.65
C LEU A 335 13.02 22.70 8.00
N LEU A 336 11.70 22.78 7.84
CA LEU A 336 10.78 21.67 8.13
C LEU A 336 10.40 20.89 6.87
N MET A 337 10.71 19.59 6.83
CA MET A 337 10.29 18.69 5.76
C MET A 337 9.28 17.68 6.28
N GLU A 338 8.02 17.79 5.87
CA GLU A 338 6.94 16.87 6.30
C GLU A 338 6.78 15.67 5.36
N ILE A 339 7.03 14.47 5.88
CA ILE A 339 6.88 13.19 5.17
C ILE A 339 5.56 12.55 5.57
N HIS A 340 4.63 12.38 4.64
CA HIS A 340 3.36 11.71 4.91
C HIS A 340 3.57 10.19 5.06
N CYS A 341 3.57 9.71 6.30
CA CYS A 341 3.95 8.34 6.64
C CYS A 341 2.77 7.34 6.62
N SER A 342 1.54 7.75 6.26
CA SER A 342 0.43 6.80 6.11
C SER A 342 -0.70 7.18 5.13
N GLN A 343 -1.29 6.13 4.56
CA GLN A 343 -2.65 6.02 4.01
C GLN A 343 -3.03 6.83 2.76
N ARG A 344 -2.33 7.91 2.43
CA ARG A 344 -2.57 8.70 1.21
C ARG A 344 -1.26 9.10 0.54
N PRO A 345 -0.63 8.23 -0.28
CA PRO A 345 0.64 8.52 -0.98
C PRO A 345 0.59 9.69 -1.98
N TRP A 346 -0.59 10.31 -2.15
CA TRP A 346 -0.94 11.21 -3.24
C TRP A 346 -1.33 12.62 -2.78
N LEU A 347 -1.48 12.85 -1.47
CA LEU A 347 -1.63 14.20 -0.93
C LEU A 347 -0.25 14.84 -0.84
N THR A 348 0.15 15.41 -1.98
CA THR A 348 1.03 16.58 -2.09
C THR A 348 2.20 16.66 -1.11
N TRP A 349 3.37 16.23 -1.59
CA TRP A 349 4.66 16.68 -1.07
C TRP A 349 4.78 18.19 -1.31
N TYR A 350 4.54 18.99 -0.27
CA TYR A 350 4.84 20.42 -0.25
C TYR A 350 5.90 20.66 0.80
N ALA A 351 7.11 21.03 0.35
CA ALA A 351 7.96 21.87 1.18
C ALA A 351 7.25 23.22 1.35
N HIS A 352 6.78 23.53 2.56
CA HIS A 352 6.29 24.86 2.88
C HIS A 352 7.49 25.78 3.11
N THR A 353 7.98 26.39 2.02
CA THR A 353 8.76 27.62 2.13
C THR A 353 7.81 28.77 2.41
N SER A 354 7.88 29.34 3.61
CA SER A 354 7.01 30.44 4.04
C SER A 354 7.49 31.77 3.48
N SER A 355 7.32 31.99 2.17
CA SER A 355 7.61 33.26 1.50
C SER A 355 6.33 34.03 1.15
N GLN A 356 5.68 34.62 2.16
CA GLN A 356 4.73 35.72 1.95
C GLN A 356 5.38 37.06 2.31
N THR A 357 6.18 37.60 1.40
CA THR A 357 6.57 39.02 1.42
C THR A 357 5.50 39.85 0.69
N SER A 358 4.52 40.35 1.43
CA SER A 358 3.59 41.36 0.91
C SER A 358 4.28 42.73 0.86
N CYS A 359 4.94 43.03 -0.26
CA CYS A 359 5.32 44.41 -0.56
C CYS A 359 4.08 45.21 -0.97
N ALA A 360 3.50 45.95 -0.03
CA ALA A 360 2.55 47.01 -0.35
C ALA A 360 3.32 48.20 -0.95
N PRO A 361 2.92 48.75 -2.11
CA PRO A 361 3.48 49.99 -2.62
C PRO A 361 2.96 51.17 -1.80
N SER A 362 3.87 52.04 -1.37
CA SER A 362 3.57 53.29 -0.67
C SER A 362 3.32 54.42 -1.67
N SER A 363 2.07 54.89 -1.75
CA SER A 363 1.68 56.23 -2.24
C SER A 363 0.21 56.50 -1.89
#